data_AF-A0A4S2MA15-F1
#
_entry.id   AF-A0A4S2MA15-F1
#
_cell.length_a   1.000
_cell.length_b   1.000
_cell.length_c   1.000
_cell.angle_alpha   90.00
_cell.angle_beta   90.00
_cell.angle_gamma   90.00
#
_symmetry.space_group_name_H-M   'P 1'
#
loop_
_entity.id
_entity.type
_entity.pdbx_description
1 polymer ?
#
loop_
_entity_poly.entity_id
_entity_poly.type
_entity_poly.pdbx_seq_one_letter_code
_entity_poly.pdbx_strand_id
1 'polypeptide(L)'
;MPKDKKSCQKTKSDIKTRRAPGPYALFVSSMRKNYRGSFTQFSKCCAATWRQLPESEKEKFRKRAKQQQKKPGPKHEPKSLAFLQFVSRTYECLRRKYPEWPSKKIREQLMKNYQKMKCKCAKK
;
A
#
# COMPACT_ATOMS: atom_id res chain seq x y z
N MET A 1 8.19 -42.82 -3.13
CA MET A 1 6.95 -42.02 -3.00
C MET A 1 7.25 -40.55 -3.34
N PRO A 2 6.95 -40.09 -4.57
CA PRO A 2 7.08 -38.67 -4.93
C PRO A 2 5.92 -37.88 -4.28
N LYS A 3 6.25 -36.81 -3.54
CA LYS A 3 5.24 -35.91 -2.95
C LYS A 3 4.90 -34.81 -3.95
N ASP A 4 3.66 -34.82 -4.43
CA ASP A 4 3.09 -33.80 -5.31
C ASP A 4 3.15 -32.41 -4.69
N LYS A 5 3.91 -31.53 -5.33
CA LYS A 5 4.10 -30.14 -4.95
C LYS A 5 2.93 -29.31 -5.49
N LYS A 6 1.82 -29.25 -4.75
CA LYS A 6 0.66 -28.39 -5.05
C LYS A 6 1.11 -26.94 -5.25
N SER A 7 1.04 -26.45 -6.48
CA SER A 7 1.24 -25.05 -6.82
C SER A 7 0.00 -24.25 -6.37
N CYS A 8 0.20 -23.35 -5.42
CA CYS A 8 -0.83 -22.42 -4.97
C CYS A 8 -1.04 -21.34 -6.05
N GLN A 9 -2.05 -21.54 -6.89
CA GLN A 9 -2.47 -20.55 -7.88
C GLN A 9 -3.14 -19.37 -7.14
N LYS A 10 -2.49 -18.20 -7.16
CA LYS A 10 -3.02 -16.96 -6.58
C LYS A 10 -4.09 -16.37 -7.50
N THR A 11 -5.26 -16.08 -6.94
CA THR A 11 -6.38 -15.42 -7.60
C THR A 11 -6.03 -13.97 -8.02
N LYS A 12 -6.52 -13.54 -9.18
CA LYS A 12 -6.24 -12.24 -9.84
C LYS A 12 -6.70 -10.98 -9.05
N SER A 13 -7.39 -11.14 -7.93
CA SER A 13 -7.91 -10.03 -7.10
C SER A 13 -6.88 -9.41 -6.14
N ASP A 14 -5.66 -9.95 -6.05
CA ASP A 14 -4.62 -9.50 -5.10
C ASP A 14 -3.40 -8.88 -5.79
N ILE A 15 -3.60 -8.22 -6.94
CA ILE A 15 -2.58 -7.37 -7.57
C ILE A 15 -2.53 -6.03 -6.81
N LYS A 16 -2.22 -6.10 -5.50
CA LYS A 16 -1.76 -4.91 -4.78
C LYS A 16 -0.40 -4.55 -5.38
N THR A 17 -0.22 -3.29 -5.74
CA THR A 17 1.07 -2.76 -6.14
C THR A 17 2.09 -3.08 -5.04
N ARG A 18 3.07 -3.92 -5.38
CA ARG A 18 4.13 -4.28 -4.44
C ARG A 18 4.88 -3.00 -4.05
N ARG A 19 5.13 -2.82 -2.75
CA ARG A 19 5.93 -1.70 -2.27
C ARG A 19 7.30 -1.72 -2.94
N ALA A 20 7.80 -0.55 -3.32
CA ALA A 20 9.16 -0.44 -3.82
C ALA A 20 10.15 -0.93 -2.75
N PRO A 21 11.22 -1.64 -3.14
CA PRO A 21 12.20 -2.15 -2.21
C PRO A 21 12.91 -1.02 -1.47
N GLY A 22 13.09 -1.17 -0.16
CA GLY A 22 13.86 -0.24 0.66
C GLY A 22 15.37 -0.29 0.37
N PRO A 23 16.16 0.63 0.94
CA PRO A 23 17.61 0.72 0.70
C PRO A 23 18.35 -0.58 1.07
N TYR A 24 18.02 -1.18 2.22
CA TYR A 24 18.58 -2.46 2.63
C TYR A 24 18.21 -3.59 1.67
N ALA A 25 16.97 -3.63 1.18
CA ALA A 25 16.54 -4.66 0.22
C ALA A 25 17.31 -4.56 -1.11
N LEU A 26 17.63 -3.35 -1.56
CA LEU A 26 18.48 -3.14 -2.74
C LEU A 26 19.91 -3.64 -2.50
N PHE A 27 20.47 -3.36 -1.32
CA PHE A 27 21.79 -3.88 -0.92
C PHE A 27 21.81 -5.40 -0.89
N VAL A 28 20.87 -6.04 -0.20
CA VAL A 28 20.75 -7.50 -0.14
C VAL A 28 20.59 -8.09 -1.54
N SER A 29 19.80 -7.46 -2.41
CA SER A 29 19.64 -7.89 -3.81
C SER A 29 20.94 -7.81 -4.61
N SER A 30 21.81 -6.84 -4.32
CA SER A 30 23.13 -6.76 -4.96
C SER A 30 24.08 -7.85 -4.45
N MET A 31 24.13 -8.10 -3.13
CA MET A 31 24.99 -9.15 -2.56
C MET A 31 24.55 -10.56 -2.94
N ARG A 32 23.23 -10.78 -3.13
CA ARG A 32 22.69 -12.11 -3.44
C ARG A 32 23.27 -12.71 -4.72
N LYS A 33 23.68 -11.87 -5.68
CA LYS A 33 24.28 -12.34 -6.95
C LYS A 33 25.61 -13.06 -6.73
N ASN A 34 26.34 -12.71 -5.66
CA ASN A 34 27.69 -13.20 -5.40
C ASN A 34 27.72 -14.31 -4.34
N TYR A 35 26.57 -14.65 -3.73
CA TYR A 35 26.50 -15.61 -2.64
C TYR A 35 25.82 -16.92 -3.07
N ARG A 36 26.50 -18.05 -2.85
CA ARG A 36 26.05 -19.41 -3.24
C ARG A 36 25.71 -20.33 -2.06
N GLY A 37 25.72 -19.83 -0.83
CA GLY A 37 25.49 -20.62 0.39
C GLY A 37 24.04 -20.62 0.90
N SER A 38 23.88 -21.02 2.17
CA SER A 38 22.58 -21.05 2.86
C SER A 38 21.95 -19.66 3.02
N PHE A 39 20.65 -19.54 2.75
CA PHE A 39 19.91 -18.28 2.89
C PHE A 39 19.96 -17.69 4.31
N THR A 40 19.94 -18.54 5.33
CA THR A 40 19.96 -18.10 6.73
C THR A 40 21.30 -17.48 7.09
N GLN A 41 22.41 -18.07 6.62
CA GLN A 41 23.76 -17.51 6.81
C GLN A 41 23.93 -16.23 6.00
N PHE A 42 23.47 -16.22 4.74
CA PHE A 42 23.46 -15.02 3.91
C PHE A 42 22.77 -13.84 4.59
N SER A 43 21.57 -14.05 5.13
CA SER A 43 20.79 -13.00 5.77
C SER A 43 21.51 -12.41 6.98
N LYS A 44 22.14 -13.26 7.81
CA LYS A 44 22.95 -12.83 8.96
C LYS A 44 24.17 -12.02 8.51
N CYS A 45 24.90 -12.48 7.50
CA CYS A 45 26.06 -11.78 6.95
C CYS A 45 25.66 -10.42 6.37
N CYS A 46 24.62 -10.34 5.53
CA CYS A 46 24.15 -9.07 4.99
C CYS A 46 23.73 -8.07 6.07
N ALA A 47 23.09 -8.53 7.14
CA ALA A 47 22.70 -7.65 8.24
C ALA A 47 23.93 -7.09 8.98
N ALA A 48 24.96 -7.91 9.21
CA ALA A 48 26.21 -7.48 9.83
C ALA A 48 26.97 -6.49 8.94
N THR A 49 27.16 -6.82 7.65
CA THR A 49 27.84 -5.96 6.68
C THR A 49 27.10 -4.63 6.51
N TRP A 50 25.76 -4.65 6.45
CA TRP A 50 24.97 -3.42 6.34
C TRP A 50 25.14 -2.49 7.55
N ARG A 51 25.28 -3.03 8.77
CA ARG A 51 25.53 -2.21 9.96
C ARG A 51 26.91 -1.55 9.91
N GLN A 52 27.92 -2.30 9.48
CA GLN A 52 29.32 -1.86 9.39
C GLN A 52 29.61 -0.93 8.20
N LEU A 53 28.73 -0.89 7.19
CA LEU A 53 28.90 -0.03 6.03
C LEU A 53 28.95 1.46 6.43
N PRO A 54 29.89 2.26 5.87
CA PRO A 54 29.94 3.69 6.09
C PRO A 54 28.69 4.38 5.56
N GLU A 55 28.36 5.52 6.17
CA GLU A 55 27.13 6.26 5.86
C GLU A 55 27.09 6.74 4.39
N SER A 56 28.26 7.03 3.81
CA SER A 56 28.42 7.41 2.40
C SER A 56 27.92 6.33 1.43
N GLU A 57 28.17 5.05 1.71
CA GLU A 57 27.69 3.93 0.91
C GLU A 57 26.19 3.68 1.14
N LYS A 58 25.73 3.77 2.40
CA LYS A 58 24.30 3.67 2.74
C LYS A 58 23.48 4.74 2.00
N GLU A 59 24.03 5.95 1.88
CA GLU A 59 23.42 7.06 1.17
C GLU A 59 23.20 6.76 -0.33
N LYS A 60 24.12 6.04 -0.97
CA LYS A 60 23.94 5.59 -2.38
C LYS A 60 22.71 4.69 -2.52
N PHE A 61 22.52 3.74 -1.60
CA PHE A 61 21.35 2.87 -1.59
C PHE A 61 20.06 3.61 -1.22
N ARG A 62 20.11 4.61 -0.33
CA ARG A 62 18.98 5.50 -0.03
C ARG A 62 18.53 6.28 -1.24
N LYS A 63 19.47 6.90 -1.97
CA LYS A 63 19.19 7.65 -3.21
C LYS A 63 18.53 6.74 -4.26
N ARG A 64 19.05 5.52 -4.46
CA ARG A 64 18.45 4.52 -5.36
C ARG A 64 17.05 4.09 -4.94
N ALA A 65 16.83 3.83 -3.65
CA ALA A 65 15.50 3.47 -3.13
C ALA A 65 14.49 4.61 -3.32
N LYS A 66 14.91 5.87 -3.08
CA LYS A 66 14.07 7.05 -3.29
C LYS A 66 13.69 7.22 -4.77
N GLN A 67 14.61 6.96 -5.70
CA GLN A 67 14.31 6.97 -7.14
C GLN A 67 13.27 5.91 -7.54
N GLN A 68 13.35 4.71 -6.95
CA GLN A 68 12.38 3.64 -7.24
C GLN A 68 10.99 3.88 -6.63
N GLN A 69 10.92 4.56 -5.47
CA GLN A 69 9.65 4.95 -4.84
C GLN A 69 8.89 6.02 -5.63
N LYS A 70 9.58 6.83 -6.44
CA LYS A 70 8.94 7.88 -7.24
C LYS A 70 8.04 7.38 -8.36
N LYS A 71 8.02 6.07 -8.66
CA LYS A 71 7.07 5.52 -9.63
C LYS A 71 5.67 5.57 -9.01
N PRO A 72 4.81 6.51 -9.40
CA PRO A 72 3.47 6.59 -8.81
C PRO A 72 2.76 5.27 -9.11
N GLY A 73 2.09 4.73 -8.09
CA GLY A 73 1.13 3.64 -8.30
C GLY A 73 0.02 4.08 -9.27
N PRO A 74 -0.86 3.15 -9.69
CA PRO A 74 -2.03 3.52 -10.50
C PRO A 74 -2.73 4.69 -9.82
N LYS A 75 -2.79 5.83 -10.53
CA LYS A 75 -3.50 7.01 -10.04
C LYS A 75 -4.93 6.59 -9.84
N HIS A 76 -5.41 6.63 -8.61
CA HIS A 76 -6.83 6.47 -8.37
C HIS A 76 -7.52 7.64 -9.08
N GLU A 77 -8.44 7.35 -10.00
CA GLU A 77 -9.26 8.38 -10.66
C GLU A 77 -9.83 9.31 -9.58
N PRO A 78 -9.57 10.62 -9.65
CA PRO A 78 -10.08 11.53 -8.65
C PRO A 78 -11.61 11.41 -8.67
N LYS A 79 -12.20 11.12 -7.51
CA LYS A 79 -13.66 11.12 -7.39
C LYS A 79 -14.15 12.50 -7.81
N SER A 80 -15.32 12.55 -8.46
CA SER A 80 -15.86 13.81 -8.97
C SER A 80 -15.85 14.88 -7.87
N LEU A 81 -15.49 16.11 -8.24
CA LEU A 81 -15.39 17.24 -7.32
C LEU A 81 -16.70 17.44 -6.55
N ALA A 82 -17.84 17.24 -7.22
CA ALA A 82 -19.17 17.25 -6.61
C ALA A 82 -19.34 16.18 -5.52
N PHE A 83 -18.83 14.97 -5.71
CA PHE A 83 -18.85 13.93 -4.68
C PHE A 83 -17.98 14.32 -3.48
N LEU A 84 -16.78 14.85 -3.71
CA LEU A 84 -15.88 15.26 -2.63
C LEU A 84 -16.48 16.40 -1.79
N GLN A 85 -17.10 17.39 -2.43
CA GLN A 85 -17.82 18.47 -1.75
C GLN A 85 -19.04 17.96 -0.98
N PHE A 86 -19.78 17.00 -1.53
CA PHE A 86 -20.88 16.35 -0.81
C PHE A 86 -20.37 15.63 0.45
N VAL A 87 -19.27 14.86 0.31
CA VAL A 87 -18.68 14.10 1.41
C VAL A 87 -18.23 15.04 2.51
N SER A 88 -17.50 16.12 2.20
CA SER A 88 -17.00 17.05 3.22
C SER A 88 -18.14 17.69 4.02
N ARG A 89 -19.12 18.27 3.33
CA ARG A 89 -20.28 18.93 3.95
C ARG A 89 -21.10 17.98 4.82
N THR A 90 -21.43 16.80 4.30
CA THR A 90 -22.27 15.83 5.03
C THR A 90 -21.52 15.15 6.16
N TYR A 91 -20.22 14.90 6.01
CA TYR A 91 -19.39 14.33 7.06
C TYR A 91 -19.29 15.26 8.28
N GLU A 92 -19.02 16.55 8.07
CA GLU A 92 -18.97 17.54 9.15
C GLU A 92 -20.31 17.65 9.87
N CYS A 93 -21.42 17.68 9.13
CA CYS A 93 -22.76 17.72 9.71
C CYS A 93 -23.06 16.47 10.56
N LEU A 94 -22.70 15.28 10.08
CA LEU A 94 -22.87 14.03 10.82
C LEU A 94 -21.97 13.97 12.07
N ARG A 95 -20.73 14.49 11.99
CA ARG A 95 -19.82 14.54 13.14
C ARG A 95 -20.29 15.51 14.22
N ARG A 96 -20.88 16.64 13.85
CA ARG A 96 -21.48 17.58 14.81
C ARG A 96 -22.72 17.01 15.49
N LYS A 97 -23.58 16.31 14.74
CA LYS A 97 -24.81 15.70 15.27
C LYS A 97 -24.57 14.44 16.09
N TYR A 98 -23.54 13.67 15.76
CA TYR A 98 -23.22 12.39 16.39
C TYR A 98 -21.72 12.30 16.69
N PRO A 99 -21.23 12.99 17.74
CA PRO A 99 -19.82 12.98 18.10
C PRO A 99 -19.34 11.56 18.49
N GLU A 100 -20.20 10.81 19.18
CA GLU A 100 -19.94 9.44 19.65
C GLU A 100 -19.89 8.38 18.54
N TRP A 101 -20.30 8.71 17.32
CA TRP A 101 -20.33 7.70 16.27
C TRP A 101 -18.92 7.34 15.79
N PRO A 102 -18.62 6.03 15.64
CA PRO A 102 -17.37 5.61 15.01
C PRO A 102 -17.39 5.97 13.53
N SER A 103 -16.21 6.29 12.97
CA SER A 103 -16.06 6.74 11.58
C SER A 103 -16.69 5.79 10.55
N LYS A 104 -16.73 4.48 10.86
CA LYS A 104 -17.40 3.46 10.04
C LYS A 104 -18.90 3.74 9.88
N LYS A 105 -19.61 4.00 10.99
CA LYS A 105 -21.05 4.26 11.01
C LYS A 105 -21.40 5.56 10.29
N ILE A 106 -20.57 6.60 10.46
CA ILE A 106 -20.71 7.87 9.75
C ILE A 106 -20.56 7.67 8.24
N ARG A 107 -19.56 6.89 7.80
CA ARG A 107 -19.35 6.58 6.38
C ARG A 107 -20.53 5.82 5.78
N GLU A 108 -21.08 4.83 6.48
CA GLU A 108 -22.27 4.08 6.04
C GLU A 108 -23.46 5.03 5.86
N GLN A 109 -23.72 5.91 6.83
CA GLN A 109 -24.80 6.88 6.76
C GLN A 109 -24.60 7.91 5.64
N LEU A 110 -23.35 8.37 5.43
CA LEU A 110 -22.99 9.27 4.34
C LEU A 110 -23.29 8.65 2.98
N MET A 111 -22.96 7.37 2.79
CA MET A 111 -23.23 6.65 1.54
C MET A 111 -24.74 6.45 1.32
N LYS A 112 -25.50 6.15 2.38
CA LYS A 112 -26.97 6.09 2.31
C LYS A 112 -27.57 7.44 1.86
N ASN A 113 -27.08 8.55 2.41
CA ASN A 113 -27.53 9.89 2.00
C ASN A 113 -27.16 10.20 0.55
N TYR A 114 -25.98 9.78 0.10
CA TYR A 114 -25.55 9.97 -1.28
C TYR A 114 -26.41 9.16 -2.27
N GLN A 115 -26.75 7.92 -1.91
CA GLN A 115 -27.65 7.07 -2.70
C GLN A 115 -29.05 7.70 -2.80
N LYS A 116 -29.60 8.26 -1.72
CA LYS A 116 -30.88 8.99 -1.76
C LYS A 116 -30.85 10.19 -2.70
N MET A 117 -29.76 10.95 -2.73
CA MET A 117 -29.59 12.08 -3.66
C MET A 117 -29.48 11.63 -5.11
N LYS A 118 -28.88 10.46 -5.37
CA LYS A 118 -28.72 9.89 -6.71
C LYS A 118 -29.94 9.12 -7.21
N CYS A 119 -30.65 8.44 -6.32
CA CYS A 119 -31.94 7.83 -6.59
C CYS A 119 -33.00 8.93 -6.72
N LYS A 120 -32.96 9.64 -7.84
CA LYS A 120 -34.17 10.22 -8.43
C LYS A 120 -35.04 9.05 -8.91
N CYS A 121 -35.55 8.23 -7.99
CA CYS A 121 -36.69 7.38 -8.32
C CYS A 121 -37.78 8.36 -8.74
N ALA A 122 -38.13 8.32 -10.03
CA ALA A 122 -39.18 9.08 -10.64
C ALA A 122 -40.42 9.01 -9.75
N LYS A 123 -40.73 10.11 -9.06
CA LYS A 123 -42.10 10.35 -8.64
C LYS A 123 -42.84 10.72 -9.92
N LYS A 124 -43.34 9.70 -10.62
CA LYS A 124 -44.52 9.86 -11.47
C LYS A 124 -45.71 10.16 -10.58
#